data_AF-A0A2D5B5I6-F1
#
_entry.id   AF-A0A2D5B5I6-F1
#
_cell.length_a   1.000
_cell.length_b   1.000
_cell.length_c   1.000
_cell.angle_alpha   90.00
_cell.angle_beta   90.00
_cell.angle_gamma   90.00
#
_symmetry.space_group_name_H-M   'P 1'
#
loop_
_entity.id
_entity.type
_entity.pdbx_description
1 polymer ?
#
loop_
_entity_poly.entity_id
_entity_poly.type
_entity_poly.pdbx_seq_one_letter_code
_entity_poly.pdbx_strand_id
1 'polypeptide(L)'
;MPGIAFAQEGTRAPIQVELEDIAVQRIILRPSLMKKTAQGGFDPAAVQVTTHFPASRGDCPEETFTHSDSDWGPGEYVLQAGIVGGETAAASYTLTADKFPLRLDLFEVLFATSNAIGQTTTEWSVRIYEGTPDTGGLVAEFSSDDVLLPHLVMPPGTTGTILQFLVDPQDPEQINIDDDGTHGFTIGVRIDQHNEPGTPCIESPNPTNNAFPCTDVSGLDVPSGNWIDLVTGTFCFCGSDWSSFQSLPTLCRPSGDWVIRASVTPQGCTPPTGACCRSNGTCTDEFTADDCDVIGGTYQGDLVQCADVDCPAPTGACCVEVTGDCIDVDAELCALGGGIFNATESCSSIICFPEGACCLPDGSCLDAVDPDVCSAAEGVFQGDGTNCLAADCPQPLGACCLGSGTCVDIIESTCVSFGATWLGMDSVCEPQVCDQDPCEGDLNGDGAVTVDDLLMVIGQWGCSGICDADANQDGTVNVEDLLVVIGGWGGCGG
;
A
#
# COMPACT_ATOMS: atom_id res chain seq x y z
N MET A 1 22.85 31.68 -79.44
CA MET A 1 22.19 30.37 -79.56
C MET A 1 21.65 30.03 -78.18
N PRO A 2 20.35 29.74 -78.03
CA PRO A 2 19.75 29.40 -76.75
C PRO A 2 19.95 27.91 -76.43
N GLY A 3 19.96 27.56 -75.15
CA GLY A 3 19.75 26.18 -74.69
C GLY A 3 20.86 25.63 -73.81
N ILE A 4 20.74 25.84 -72.49
CA ILE A 4 20.83 24.75 -71.52
C ILE A 4 19.70 25.00 -70.52
N ALA A 5 18.66 24.18 -70.62
CA ALA A 5 17.60 24.02 -69.63
C ALA A 5 17.94 22.83 -68.72
N PHE A 6 17.19 22.71 -67.62
CA PHE A 6 17.17 21.70 -66.54
C PHE A 6 18.10 22.01 -65.34
N ALA A 7 17.61 22.15 -64.10
CA ALA A 7 16.26 22.17 -63.54
C ALA A 7 16.34 22.83 -62.14
N GLN A 8 15.58 23.89 -61.83
CA GLN A 8 15.39 24.36 -60.43
C GLN A 8 14.29 25.44 -60.26
N GLU A 9 13.11 25.26 -60.84
CA GLU A 9 11.97 26.18 -60.61
C GLU A 9 10.90 25.63 -59.64
N GLY A 10 11.14 24.52 -58.91
CA GLY A 10 10.06 23.97 -58.06
C GLY A 10 10.42 23.03 -56.92
N THR A 11 11.67 22.90 -56.48
CA THR A 11 12.02 21.82 -55.54
C THR A 11 13.00 22.31 -54.46
N ARG A 12 12.57 22.25 -53.18
CA ARG A 12 13.20 22.65 -51.89
C ARG A 12 12.68 23.88 -51.16
N ALA A 13 11.69 24.62 -51.67
CA ALA A 13 11.15 25.72 -50.86
C ALA A 13 10.39 25.14 -49.65
N PRO A 14 10.79 25.46 -48.41
CA PRO A 14 9.94 25.18 -47.27
C PRO A 14 8.57 25.83 -47.46
N ILE A 15 7.52 25.18 -46.99
CA ILE A 15 6.15 25.69 -47.14
C ILE A 15 5.66 26.10 -45.76
N GLN A 16 5.51 27.41 -45.55
CA GLN A 16 4.83 27.91 -44.36
C GLN A 16 3.34 27.62 -44.49
N VAL A 17 2.77 26.96 -43.49
CA VAL A 17 1.35 26.65 -43.39
C VAL A 17 0.79 27.16 -42.08
N GLU A 18 -0.51 27.42 -42.09
CA GLU A 18 -1.29 27.64 -40.88
C GLU A 18 -2.14 26.37 -40.66
N LEU A 19 -1.95 25.73 -39.50
CA LEU A 19 -2.66 24.51 -39.11
C LEU A 19 -3.79 24.89 -38.16
N GLU A 20 -5.04 24.76 -38.61
CA GLU A 20 -6.22 25.01 -37.77
C GLU A 20 -6.48 23.88 -36.77
N ASP A 21 -6.15 22.65 -37.17
CA ASP A 21 -6.31 21.44 -36.37
C ASP A 21 -5.04 20.58 -36.46
N ILE A 22 -4.61 20.06 -35.30
CA ILE A 22 -3.52 19.09 -35.18
C ILE A 22 -4.05 17.83 -34.48
N ALA A 23 -4.08 16.72 -35.22
CA ALA A 23 -4.45 15.42 -34.68
C ALA A 23 -3.27 14.77 -33.93
N VAL A 24 -3.55 13.82 -33.05
CA VAL A 24 -2.52 12.98 -32.41
C VAL A 24 -2.74 11.53 -32.83
N GLN A 25 -1.75 10.96 -33.50
CA GLN A 25 -1.70 9.53 -33.82
C GLN A 25 -0.80 8.84 -32.79
N ARG A 26 -1.43 8.17 -31.81
CA ARG A 26 -0.71 7.43 -30.77
C ARG A 26 -0.28 6.05 -31.27
N ILE A 27 0.99 5.73 -31.08
CA ILE A 27 1.65 4.49 -31.46
C ILE A 27 2.32 3.92 -30.21
N ILE A 28 1.96 2.70 -29.84
CA ILE A 28 2.53 2.03 -28.65
C ILE A 28 3.66 1.12 -29.12
N LEU A 29 4.89 1.43 -28.69
CA LEU A 29 6.06 0.63 -28.92
C LEU A 29 6.17 -0.46 -27.85
N ARG A 30 6.29 -1.72 -28.29
CA ARG A 30 6.48 -2.90 -27.44
C ARG A 30 7.73 -3.63 -27.89
N PRO A 31 8.92 -3.20 -27.42
CA PRO A 31 10.19 -3.74 -27.90
C PRO A 31 10.27 -5.28 -27.80
N SER A 32 9.70 -5.88 -26.75
CA SER A 32 9.67 -7.34 -26.58
C SER A 32 8.97 -8.11 -27.71
N LEU A 33 7.98 -7.49 -28.37
CA LEU A 33 7.23 -8.09 -29.48
C LEU A 33 7.89 -7.87 -30.85
N MET A 34 8.95 -7.05 -30.92
CA MET A 34 9.57 -6.58 -32.16
C MET A 34 10.92 -7.26 -32.47
N LYS A 35 11.27 -8.38 -31.78
CA LYS A 35 12.52 -9.15 -31.96
C LYS A 35 12.39 -10.41 -32.83
N LYS A 36 13.36 -10.69 -33.70
CA LYS A 36 13.48 -11.95 -34.50
C LYS A 36 14.25 -13.07 -33.79
N THR A 37 13.86 -14.34 -33.99
CA THR A 37 14.62 -15.54 -33.58
C THR A 37 15.34 -16.25 -34.74
N ALA A 38 16.40 -17.02 -34.42
CA ALA A 38 17.34 -17.65 -35.35
C ALA A 38 16.81 -18.81 -36.24
N GLN A 39 15.51 -19.15 -36.20
CA GLN A 39 14.95 -20.39 -36.79
C GLN A 39 13.83 -20.19 -37.83
N GLY A 40 13.77 -19.03 -38.46
CA GLY A 40 12.98 -18.86 -39.69
C GLY A 40 11.48 -18.60 -39.50
N GLY A 41 11.11 -17.91 -38.42
CA GLY A 41 9.81 -17.26 -38.26
C GLY A 41 9.99 -15.79 -37.85
N PHE A 42 9.26 -14.91 -38.57
CA PHE A 42 9.04 -13.45 -38.48
C PHE A 42 10.16 -12.48 -38.08
N ASP A 43 10.48 -11.59 -39.04
CA ASP A 43 10.94 -10.17 -38.94
C ASP A 43 11.13 -9.59 -40.35
N PRO A 44 11.07 -8.27 -40.48
CA PRO A 44 12.05 -7.58 -41.31
C PRO A 44 12.35 -6.12 -40.86
N ALA A 45 13.22 -5.89 -39.86
CA ALA A 45 14.29 -4.88 -39.81
C ALA A 45 14.92 -4.73 -38.39
N ALA A 46 15.65 -5.75 -37.94
CA ALA A 46 16.81 -5.76 -37.04
C ALA A 46 17.03 -4.59 -36.03
N VAL A 47 16.68 -4.82 -34.76
CA VAL A 47 17.21 -4.06 -33.61
C VAL A 47 18.15 -4.92 -32.77
N GLN A 48 19.35 -4.40 -32.49
CA GLN A 48 20.26 -4.89 -31.45
C GLN A 48 19.82 -4.29 -30.11
N VAL A 49 18.85 -4.90 -29.43
CA VAL A 49 18.50 -4.43 -28.08
C VAL A 49 19.53 -4.98 -27.09
N THR A 50 20.27 -4.10 -26.45
CA THR A 50 21.25 -4.45 -25.42
C THR A 50 20.52 -5.00 -24.19
N THR A 51 20.62 -6.31 -23.97
CA THR A 51 19.88 -7.04 -22.92
C THR A 51 20.67 -7.16 -21.62
N HIS A 52 21.25 -6.07 -21.15
CA HIS A 52 21.89 -6.07 -19.84
C HIS A 52 21.60 -4.77 -19.13
N PHE A 53 20.92 -4.81 -17.98
CA PHE A 53 21.39 -4.16 -16.76
C PHE A 53 20.66 -4.70 -15.51
N PRO A 54 21.32 -4.63 -14.34
CA PRO A 54 20.86 -5.15 -13.06
C PRO A 54 19.78 -4.25 -12.47
N ALA A 55 19.01 -4.85 -11.55
CA ALA A 55 17.94 -4.26 -10.73
C ALA A 55 17.86 -2.72 -10.75
N SER A 56 16.75 -2.23 -11.30
CA SER A 56 16.24 -0.87 -11.17
C SER A 56 16.48 -0.33 -9.75
N ARG A 57 17.48 0.54 -9.60
CA ARG A 57 17.45 1.58 -8.57
C ARG A 57 16.46 2.61 -9.11
N GLY A 58 15.49 3.03 -8.29
CA GLY A 58 14.22 3.64 -8.71
C GLY A 58 14.30 4.71 -9.82
N ASP A 59 13.20 4.84 -10.56
CA ASP A 59 13.04 5.79 -11.66
C ASP A 59 13.07 7.25 -11.16
N CYS A 60 13.89 8.10 -11.78
CA CYS A 60 13.85 9.55 -11.53
C CYS A 60 12.58 10.15 -12.17
N PRO A 61 12.21 11.42 -11.85
CA PRO A 61 11.16 12.10 -12.59
C PRO A 61 11.48 12.14 -14.10
N GLU A 62 10.45 11.94 -14.92
CA GLU A 62 10.54 12.08 -16.37
C GLU A 62 10.97 13.52 -16.75
N GLU A 63 11.91 13.64 -17.69
CA GLU A 63 12.37 14.91 -18.24
C GLU A 63 12.07 14.99 -19.74
N THR A 64 11.45 16.08 -20.19
CA THR A 64 11.11 16.32 -21.61
C THR A 64 12.09 17.30 -22.26
N PHE A 65 12.57 16.94 -23.45
CA PHE A 65 13.53 17.70 -24.25
C PHE A 65 12.96 18.04 -25.62
N THR A 66 13.11 19.30 -26.04
CA THR A 66 12.78 19.79 -27.38
C THR A 66 13.63 21.02 -27.69
N HIS A 67 13.96 21.24 -28.96
CA HIS A 67 14.60 22.48 -29.42
C HIS A 67 13.57 23.50 -29.92
N SER A 68 12.34 23.06 -30.20
CA SER A 68 11.30 23.93 -30.71
C SER A 68 10.56 24.67 -29.60
N ASP A 69 10.18 25.92 -29.86
CA ASP A 69 9.33 26.73 -28.99
C ASP A 69 7.83 26.59 -29.29
N SER A 70 7.46 25.68 -30.20
CA SER A 70 6.06 25.33 -30.50
C SER A 70 5.30 24.92 -29.23
N ASP A 71 4.04 25.35 -29.13
CA ASP A 71 3.09 24.91 -28.12
C ASP A 71 2.43 23.56 -28.45
N TRP A 72 2.83 22.94 -29.57
CA TRP A 72 2.29 21.69 -30.11
C TRP A 72 0.79 21.76 -30.46
N GLY A 73 0.25 22.98 -30.62
CA GLY A 73 -1.13 23.26 -30.96
C GLY A 73 -1.30 23.91 -32.34
N PRO A 74 -2.55 24.25 -32.72
CA PRO A 74 -2.84 25.01 -33.93
C PRO A 74 -2.01 26.29 -34.04
N GLY A 75 -1.48 26.57 -35.23
CA GLY A 75 -0.56 27.69 -35.43
C GLY A 75 0.20 27.62 -36.75
N GLU A 76 1.20 28.48 -36.89
CA GLU A 76 2.05 28.51 -38.07
C GLU A 76 3.25 27.57 -37.93
N TYR A 77 3.52 26.80 -38.98
CA TYR A 77 4.62 25.85 -39.07
C TYR A 77 5.26 25.87 -40.44
N VAL A 78 6.50 25.39 -40.53
CA VAL A 78 7.23 25.30 -41.79
C VAL A 78 7.42 23.84 -42.20
N LEU A 79 6.69 23.40 -43.21
CA LEU A 79 6.83 22.05 -43.78
C LEU A 79 8.14 21.95 -44.56
N GLN A 80 8.93 20.94 -44.23
CA GLN A 80 10.16 20.63 -44.94
C GLN A 80 9.86 19.75 -46.16
N ALA A 81 9.11 20.31 -47.12
CA ALA A 81 8.65 19.64 -48.35
C ALA A 81 9.78 19.19 -49.31
N GLY A 82 11.03 19.52 -48.97
CA GLY A 82 12.22 19.08 -49.68
C GLY A 82 12.77 17.73 -49.22
N ILE A 83 12.32 17.20 -48.08
CA ILE A 83 12.77 15.90 -47.57
C ILE A 83 12.29 14.79 -48.49
N VAL A 84 13.20 13.88 -48.85
CA VAL A 84 12.91 12.71 -49.70
C VAL A 84 12.93 11.40 -48.89
N GLY A 85 12.43 10.32 -49.50
CA GLY A 85 12.53 8.98 -48.93
C GLY A 85 13.99 8.57 -48.72
N GLY A 86 14.28 8.04 -47.54
CA GLY A 86 15.61 7.68 -47.04
C GLY A 86 16.24 8.76 -46.15
N GLU A 87 15.73 9.99 -46.12
CA GLU A 87 16.25 11.04 -45.23
C GLU A 87 15.63 10.98 -43.84
N THR A 88 16.42 11.30 -42.82
CA THR A 88 16.00 11.29 -41.40
C THR A 88 16.05 12.68 -40.81
N ALA A 89 14.95 13.17 -40.24
CA ALA A 89 14.93 14.38 -39.40
C ALA A 89 15.19 13.96 -37.95
N ALA A 90 16.15 14.60 -37.26
CA ALA A 90 16.51 14.21 -35.89
C ALA A 90 16.89 15.41 -35.00
N ALA A 91 16.69 15.23 -33.70
CA ALA A 91 17.13 16.16 -32.67
C ALA A 91 18.03 15.44 -31.67
N SER A 92 19.18 16.04 -31.38
CA SER A 92 20.17 15.58 -30.41
C SER A 92 20.15 16.46 -29.17
N TYR A 93 20.21 15.83 -28.00
CA TYR A 93 20.15 16.50 -26.69
C TYR A 93 21.35 16.09 -25.86
N THR A 94 21.87 17.01 -25.05
CA THR A 94 22.99 16.76 -24.14
C THR A 94 22.53 16.95 -22.70
N LEU A 95 22.85 15.99 -21.84
CA LEU A 95 22.56 16.00 -20.41
C LEU A 95 23.88 15.91 -19.62
N THR A 96 23.76 15.90 -18.30
CA THR A 96 24.90 15.62 -17.42
C THR A 96 25.12 14.11 -17.28
N ALA A 97 26.37 13.69 -17.10
CA ALA A 97 26.76 12.27 -17.06
C ALA A 97 26.02 11.46 -15.97
N ASP A 98 25.62 12.09 -14.88
CA ASP A 98 24.89 11.45 -13.76
C ASP A 98 23.44 11.06 -14.11
N LYS A 99 22.91 11.54 -15.24
CA LYS A 99 21.57 11.19 -15.71
C LYS A 99 21.53 9.84 -16.43
N PHE A 100 22.66 9.37 -16.94
CA PHE A 100 22.71 8.14 -17.69
C PHE A 100 22.87 6.90 -16.78
N PRO A 101 22.32 5.74 -17.16
CA PRO A 101 21.57 5.49 -18.40
C PRO A 101 20.16 6.09 -18.37
N LEU A 102 19.60 6.39 -19.54
CA LEU A 102 18.26 6.94 -19.72
C LEU A 102 17.31 5.85 -20.19
N ARG A 103 16.06 5.84 -19.72
CA ARG A 103 14.96 5.10 -20.35
C ARG A 103 14.17 6.07 -21.23
N LEU A 104 13.88 5.69 -22.48
CA LEU A 104 12.98 6.45 -23.34
C LEU A 104 11.51 6.12 -23.00
N ASP A 105 10.71 7.12 -22.67
CA ASP A 105 9.28 6.96 -22.36
C ASP A 105 8.39 7.40 -23.52
N LEU A 106 8.70 8.54 -24.14
CA LEU A 106 7.90 9.16 -25.19
C LEU A 106 8.76 9.84 -26.26
N PHE A 107 8.38 9.70 -27.52
CA PHE A 107 8.90 10.50 -28.63
C PHE A 107 7.75 11.05 -29.46
N GLU A 108 7.82 12.33 -29.82
CA GLU A 108 6.81 13.01 -30.62
C GLU A 108 7.43 13.84 -31.75
N VAL A 109 6.76 13.83 -32.90
CA VAL A 109 7.14 14.64 -34.07
C VAL A 109 5.90 15.12 -34.82
N LEU A 110 5.90 16.40 -35.23
CA LEU A 110 4.81 16.98 -36.01
C LEU A 110 5.05 16.78 -37.51
N PHE A 111 4.09 16.13 -38.17
CA PHE A 111 3.96 16.09 -39.62
C PHE A 111 2.79 16.96 -40.07
N ALA A 112 2.89 17.50 -41.27
CA ALA A 112 1.81 18.25 -41.88
C ALA A 112 1.71 18.04 -43.39
N THR A 113 0.52 18.29 -43.91
CA THR A 113 0.19 18.38 -45.33
C THR A 113 -0.09 19.83 -45.72
N SER A 114 0.14 20.19 -46.98
CA SER A 114 -0.19 21.53 -47.51
C SER A 114 -1.07 21.40 -48.75
N ASN A 115 -2.32 21.85 -48.67
CA ASN A 115 -3.29 21.79 -49.77
C ASN A 115 -3.34 20.40 -50.43
N ALA A 116 -3.28 19.34 -49.62
CA ALA A 116 -3.21 17.99 -50.14
C ALA A 116 -4.49 17.67 -50.92
N ILE A 117 -4.35 17.22 -52.17
CA ILE A 117 -5.51 16.97 -53.06
C ILE A 117 -6.15 15.60 -52.78
N GLY A 118 -5.46 14.74 -52.06
CA GLY A 118 -5.89 13.41 -51.66
C GLY A 118 -5.34 13.01 -50.30
N GLN A 119 -5.74 11.83 -49.83
CA GLN A 119 -5.15 11.23 -48.65
C GLN A 119 -3.68 10.90 -48.92
N THR A 120 -2.82 11.12 -47.94
CA THR A 120 -1.39 10.80 -48.01
C THR A 120 -1.07 9.65 -47.07
N THR A 121 -0.22 8.73 -47.51
CA THR A 121 0.34 7.65 -46.68
C THR A 121 1.86 7.78 -46.66
N THR A 122 2.45 7.88 -45.48
CA THR A 122 3.90 7.96 -45.29
C THR A 122 4.37 6.77 -44.46
N GLU A 123 5.29 5.99 -45.02
CA GLU A 123 6.00 4.94 -44.29
C GLU A 123 7.20 5.58 -43.58
N TRP A 124 7.39 5.25 -42.31
CA TRP A 124 8.37 5.90 -41.45
C TRP A 124 9.16 4.89 -40.61
N SER A 125 10.37 5.29 -40.21
CA SER A 125 11.18 4.59 -39.22
C SER A 125 11.63 5.54 -38.12
N VAL A 126 11.38 5.19 -36.85
CA VAL A 126 11.95 5.90 -35.70
C VAL A 126 13.32 5.32 -35.40
N ARG A 127 14.33 6.17 -35.16
CA ARG A 127 15.72 5.79 -34.93
C ARG A 127 16.24 6.49 -33.67
N ILE A 128 16.78 5.73 -32.72
CA ILE A 128 17.27 6.19 -31.43
C ILE A 128 18.77 5.89 -31.34
N TYR A 129 19.56 6.88 -30.94
CA TYR A 129 21.01 6.77 -30.81
C TYR A 129 21.48 7.21 -29.42
N GLU A 130 22.54 6.57 -28.94
CA GLU A 130 23.41 7.15 -27.92
C GLU A 130 24.23 8.27 -28.57
N GLY A 131 24.50 9.36 -27.84
CA GLY A 131 25.26 10.50 -28.36
C GLY A 131 24.64 11.20 -29.57
N THR A 132 25.52 11.75 -30.43
CA THR A 132 25.16 12.34 -31.72
C THR A 132 25.01 11.25 -32.80
N PRO A 133 24.13 11.43 -33.80
CA PRO A 133 23.75 10.33 -34.70
C PRO A 133 24.83 9.97 -35.73
N ASP A 134 25.84 10.83 -35.93
CA ASP A 134 26.95 10.63 -36.86
C ASP A 134 28.06 9.72 -36.30
N THR A 135 28.28 9.74 -34.99
CA THR A 135 29.32 8.94 -34.32
C THR A 135 28.80 7.94 -33.30
N GLY A 136 27.60 8.20 -32.76
CA GLY A 136 26.97 7.39 -31.72
C GLY A 136 26.35 6.09 -32.24
N GLY A 137 26.22 5.10 -31.36
CA GLY A 137 25.60 3.82 -31.67
C GLY A 137 24.09 3.91 -31.86
N LEU A 138 23.55 3.17 -32.82
CA LEU A 138 22.10 2.97 -32.97
C LEU A 138 21.60 2.05 -31.85
N VAL A 139 20.76 2.59 -30.96
CA VAL A 139 20.14 1.88 -29.84
C VAL A 139 18.91 1.11 -30.30
N ALA A 140 18.03 1.75 -31.06
CA ALA A 140 16.80 1.11 -31.56
C ALA A 140 16.30 1.74 -32.87
N GLU A 141 15.68 0.92 -33.71
CA GLU A 141 15.00 1.34 -34.95
C GLU A 141 13.66 0.61 -35.10
N PHE A 142 12.58 1.34 -35.34
CA PHE A 142 11.23 0.77 -35.51
C PHE A 142 10.60 1.32 -36.77
N SER A 143 10.18 0.44 -37.68
CA SER A 143 9.59 0.82 -38.96
C SER A 143 8.09 0.52 -38.99
N SER A 144 7.31 1.42 -39.59
CA SER A 144 5.89 1.16 -39.88
C SER A 144 5.75 0.07 -40.93
N ASP A 145 4.84 -0.88 -40.71
CA ASP A 145 4.59 -2.01 -41.60
C ASP A 145 3.10 -2.27 -41.86
N ASP A 146 2.21 -1.44 -41.29
CA ASP A 146 0.75 -1.56 -41.29
C ASP A 146 0.22 -2.88 -40.69
N VAL A 147 1.07 -3.63 -40.00
CA VAL A 147 0.73 -4.88 -39.31
C VAL A 147 0.80 -4.66 -37.80
N LEU A 148 1.96 -4.23 -37.32
CA LEU A 148 2.21 -3.92 -35.91
C LEU A 148 2.24 -2.42 -35.68
N LEU A 149 2.89 -1.69 -36.59
CA LEU A 149 3.06 -0.25 -36.51
C LEU A 149 2.38 0.42 -37.71
N PRO A 150 1.35 1.26 -37.49
CA PRO A 150 0.59 1.86 -38.57
C PRO A 150 1.43 2.88 -39.33
N HIS A 151 1.22 2.98 -40.64
CA HIS A 151 1.75 4.10 -41.41
C HIS A 151 1.12 5.43 -40.95
N LEU A 152 1.76 6.55 -41.28
CA LEU A 152 1.13 7.87 -41.11
C LEU A 152 0.14 8.09 -42.25
N VAL A 153 -1.14 8.22 -41.91
CA VAL A 153 -2.20 8.50 -42.89
C VAL A 153 -2.85 9.84 -42.57
N MET A 154 -2.74 10.80 -43.49
CA MET A 154 -3.28 12.16 -43.31
C MET A 154 -4.35 12.48 -44.36
N PRO A 155 -5.45 13.16 -43.99
CA PRO A 155 -6.53 13.50 -44.90
C PRO A 155 -6.10 14.56 -45.96
N PRO A 156 -6.91 14.75 -47.02
CA PRO A 156 -6.75 15.89 -47.92
C PRO A 156 -6.88 17.22 -47.18
N GLY A 157 -6.23 18.26 -47.70
CA GLY A 157 -6.21 19.61 -47.14
C GLY A 157 -4.87 19.98 -46.50
N THR A 158 -4.90 21.04 -45.69
CA THR A 158 -3.77 21.50 -44.88
C THR A 158 -4.05 21.10 -43.44
N THR A 159 -3.39 20.04 -42.96
CA THR A 159 -3.66 19.45 -41.64
C THR A 159 -2.37 19.06 -40.94
N GLY A 160 -2.35 19.07 -39.61
CA GLY A 160 -1.25 18.56 -38.80
C GLY A 160 -1.58 17.24 -38.13
N THR A 161 -0.55 16.39 -37.97
CA THR A 161 -0.61 15.18 -37.13
C THR A 161 0.67 15.06 -36.33
N ILE A 162 0.56 14.98 -35.00
CA ILE A 162 1.64 14.56 -34.11
C ILE A 162 1.66 13.03 -34.11
N LEU A 163 2.76 12.45 -34.58
CA LEU A 163 3.06 11.04 -34.33
C LEU A 163 3.61 10.92 -32.90
N GLN A 164 2.86 10.25 -32.02
CA GLN A 164 3.19 10.07 -30.61
C GLN A 164 3.57 8.62 -30.34
N PHE A 165 4.86 8.37 -30.15
CA PHE A 165 5.45 7.06 -29.89
C PHE A 165 5.64 6.86 -28.39
N LEU A 166 4.74 6.10 -27.78
CA LEU A 166 4.79 5.76 -26.36
C LEU A 166 5.45 4.39 -26.18
N VAL A 167 6.51 4.30 -25.40
CA VAL A 167 7.07 3.01 -24.98
C VAL A 167 6.18 2.42 -23.89
N ASP A 168 5.68 1.19 -24.07
CA ASP A 168 4.78 0.56 -23.10
C ASP A 168 5.50 0.36 -21.75
N PRO A 169 5.08 1.02 -20.66
CA PRO A 169 5.76 0.91 -19.36
C PRO A 169 5.68 -0.48 -18.74
N GLN A 170 4.77 -1.33 -19.24
CA GLN A 170 4.61 -2.71 -18.77
C GLN A 170 5.34 -3.71 -19.67
N ASP A 171 6.01 -3.24 -20.73
CA ASP A 171 6.83 -4.12 -21.56
C ASP A 171 8.04 -4.60 -20.75
N PRO A 172 8.34 -5.91 -20.73
CA PRO A 172 9.51 -6.43 -20.02
C PRO A 172 10.83 -5.95 -20.62
N GLU A 173 10.79 -5.36 -21.83
CA GLU A 173 11.93 -4.79 -22.50
C GLU A 173 11.71 -3.30 -22.80
N GLN A 174 12.53 -2.47 -22.16
CA GLN A 174 12.52 -1.02 -22.33
C GLN A 174 13.64 -0.56 -23.26
N ILE A 175 13.52 0.66 -23.79
CA ILE A 175 14.56 1.29 -24.62
C ILE A 175 15.49 2.08 -23.69
N ASN A 176 16.64 1.51 -23.38
CA ASN A 176 17.66 2.14 -22.55
C ASN A 176 18.77 2.74 -23.42
N ILE A 177 19.17 3.96 -23.11
CA ILE A 177 20.21 4.73 -23.79
C ILE A 177 21.36 4.90 -22.80
N ASP A 178 22.48 4.25 -23.09
CA ASP A 178 23.68 4.33 -22.27
C ASP A 178 24.47 5.61 -22.55
N ASP A 179 25.37 5.98 -21.63
CA ASP A 179 26.33 7.06 -21.87
C ASP A 179 27.46 6.57 -22.76
N ASP A 180 27.59 7.14 -23.96
CA ASP A 180 28.70 6.90 -24.88
C ASP A 180 29.94 7.78 -24.57
N GLY A 181 29.86 8.59 -23.51
CA GLY A 181 30.88 9.55 -23.09
C GLY A 181 30.70 10.94 -23.70
N THR A 182 29.75 11.13 -24.62
CA THR A 182 29.34 12.46 -25.09
C THR A 182 28.24 13.06 -24.23
N HIS A 183 27.64 12.26 -23.34
CA HIS A 183 26.49 12.62 -22.51
C HIS A 183 25.29 13.10 -23.33
N GLY A 184 25.17 12.60 -24.56
CA GLY A 184 24.10 12.94 -25.47
C GLY A 184 23.19 11.76 -25.79
N PHE A 185 22.02 12.05 -26.35
CA PHE A 185 21.22 11.08 -27.07
C PHE A 185 20.54 11.76 -28.27
N THR A 186 20.14 10.97 -29.26
CA THR A 186 19.47 11.50 -30.46
C THR A 186 18.26 10.66 -30.81
N ILE A 187 17.15 11.33 -31.16
CA ILE A 187 15.95 10.68 -31.71
C ILE A 187 15.63 11.30 -33.06
N GLY A 188 15.33 10.44 -34.03
CA GLY A 188 14.94 10.87 -35.36
C GLY A 188 13.83 10.03 -35.97
N VAL A 189 13.17 10.63 -36.97
CA VAL A 189 12.18 9.98 -37.84
C VAL A 189 12.69 10.00 -39.27
N ARG A 190 12.82 8.83 -39.87
CA ARG A 190 13.13 8.64 -41.29
C ARG A 190 11.83 8.51 -42.05
N ILE A 191 11.74 9.18 -43.20
CA ILE A 191 10.70 8.85 -44.17
C ILE A 191 11.24 7.69 -44.99
N ASP A 192 10.68 6.50 -44.84
CA ASP A 192 11.06 5.35 -45.66
C ASP A 192 10.47 5.47 -47.06
N GLN A 193 9.18 5.84 -47.12
CA GLN A 193 8.47 6.00 -48.38
C GLN A 193 7.39 7.08 -48.30
N HIS A 194 7.40 7.94 -49.31
CA HIS A 194 6.35 8.92 -49.58
C HIS A 194 5.19 8.30 -50.40
N ASN A 195 4.02 8.91 -50.31
CA ASN A 195 2.84 8.56 -51.12
C ASN A 195 3.07 8.82 -52.62
N GLU A 196 3.71 9.95 -52.96
CA GLU A 196 4.19 10.26 -54.31
C GLU A 196 5.65 10.74 -54.23
N PRO A 197 6.62 9.80 -54.23
CA PRO A 197 8.02 10.13 -53.99
C PRO A 197 8.62 10.97 -55.11
N GLY A 198 9.53 11.86 -54.73
CA GLY A 198 10.42 12.54 -55.66
C GLY A 198 11.60 11.66 -56.08
N THR A 199 12.52 12.23 -56.87
CA THR A 199 13.81 11.60 -57.16
C THR A 199 14.89 12.27 -56.32
N PRO A 200 15.59 11.54 -55.42
CA PRO A 200 16.66 12.08 -54.59
C PRO A 200 17.58 13.04 -55.34
N CYS A 201 17.69 14.26 -54.82
CA CYS A 201 18.59 15.32 -55.30
C CYS A 201 18.32 15.86 -56.71
N ILE A 202 17.25 15.42 -57.39
CA ILE A 202 16.87 15.86 -58.73
C ILE A 202 15.47 16.50 -58.72
N GLU A 203 14.51 15.84 -58.06
CA GLU A 203 13.11 16.23 -58.04
C GLU A 203 12.57 16.05 -56.62
N SER A 204 12.00 17.10 -56.00
CA SER A 204 11.40 16.96 -54.68
C SER A 204 10.12 16.14 -54.75
N PRO A 205 9.66 15.55 -53.65
CA PRO A 205 8.36 14.90 -53.61
C PRO A 205 7.26 15.94 -53.84
N ASN A 206 6.12 15.45 -54.35
CA ASN A 206 4.99 16.30 -54.65
C ASN A 206 4.40 16.90 -53.35
N PRO A 207 4.44 18.22 -53.12
CA PRO A 207 4.02 18.81 -51.85
C PRO A 207 2.51 18.70 -51.59
N THR A 208 1.70 18.53 -52.63
CA THR A 208 0.23 18.37 -52.50
C THR A 208 -0.23 16.92 -52.40
N ASN A 209 0.71 15.97 -52.39
CA ASN A 209 0.39 14.54 -52.30
C ASN A 209 1.20 13.82 -51.21
N ASN A 210 1.94 14.54 -50.37
CA ASN A 210 2.77 13.97 -49.31
C ASN A 210 2.64 14.75 -48.00
N ALA A 211 2.98 14.09 -46.90
CA ALA A 211 3.18 14.72 -45.59
C ALA A 211 4.68 14.86 -45.31
N PHE A 212 5.06 15.89 -44.55
CA PHE A 212 6.45 16.19 -44.20
C PHE A 212 6.59 16.61 -42.75
N PRO A 213 7.75 16.35 -42.12
CA PRO A 213 8.04 16.88 -40.79
C PRO A 213 8.14 18.41 -40.83
N CYS A 214 7.81 19.03 -39.70
CA CYS A 214 7.75 20.48 -39.56
C CYS A 214 8.92 21.03 -38.73
N THR A 215 9.30 22.27 -39.05
CA THR A 215 10.04 23.13 -38.12
C THR A 215 9.13 24.25 -37.63
N ASP A 216 9.50 24.89 -36.53
CA ASP A 216 8.86 26.14 -36.09
C ASP A 216 9.18 27.32 -37.02
N VAL A 217 8.54 28.46 -36.73
CA VAL A 217 8.63 29.73 -37.47
C VAL A 217 9.48 30.78 -36.75
N SER A 218 9.89 30.52 -35.51
CA SER A 218 10.59 31.47 -34.63
C SER A 218 12.06 31.69 -35.03
N GLY A 219 12.64 30.74 -35.78
CA GLY A 219 14.01 30.80 -36.27
C GLY A 219 14.80 29.58 -35.81
N LEU A 220 16.03 29.44 -36.30
CA LEU A 220 16.90 28.32 -35.92
C LEU A 220 17.74 28.71 -34.71
N ASP A 221 17.26 28.38 -33.51
CA ASP A 221 17.88 28.69 -32.24
C ASP A 221 18.97 27.69 -31.87
N VAL A 222 18.79 26.39 -32.20
CA VAL A 222 19.72 25.32 -31.83
C VAL A 222 20.31 24.61 -33.05
N PRO A 223 21.14 25.29 -33.88
CA PRO A 223 21.67 24.72 -35.12
C PRO A 223 22.57 23.49 -34.93
N SER A 224 23.20 23.31 -33.76
CA SER A 224 24.01 22.13 -33.44
C SER A 224 23.18 20.94 -32.93
N GLY A 225 21.96 21.20 -32.45
CA GLY A 225 21.05 20.19 -31.89
C GLY A 225 20.10 19.60 -32.92
N ASN A 226 19.91 20.25 -34.06
CA ASN A 226 19.09 19.75 -35.17
C ASN A 226 19.94 19.06 -36.21
N TRP A 227 19.52 17.87 -36.61
CA TRP A 227 20.25 16.99 -37.49
C TRP A 227 19.38 16.52 -38.64
N ILE A 228 20.02 16.19 -39.75
CA ILE A 228 19.41 15.52 -40.89
C ILE A 228 20.37 14.44 -41.43
N ASP A 229 19.84 13.26 -41.71
CA ASP A 229 20.54 12.19 -42.46
C ASP A 229 20.21 12.40 -43.94
N LEU A 230 21.19 12.84 -44.72
CA LEU A 230 21.01 13.15 -46.14
C LEU A 230 21.28 11.90 -46.99
N VAL A 231 20.38 11.63 -47.93
CA VAL A 231 20.62 10.58 -48.93
C VAL A 231 21.83 10.91 -49.80
N THR A 232 22.60 9.88 -50.13
CA THR A 232 23.80 10.03 -50.98
C THR A 232 23.45 9.91 -52.47
N GLY A 233 23.99 10.80 -53.30
CA GLY A 233 23.79 10.76 -54.74
C GLY A 233 24.62 11.78 -55.53
N THR A 234 24.81 11.52 -56.82
CA THR A 234 25.69 12.30 -57.72
C THR A 234 25.33 13.79 -57.82
N PHE A 235 24.06 14.15 -57.58
CA PHE A 235 23.56 15.53 -57.66
C PHE A 235 23.20 16.12 -56.28
N CYS A 236 23.54 15.44 -55.19
CA CYS A 236 23.25 15.89 -53.83
C CYS A 236 24.26 16.95 -53.39
N PHE A 237 23.91 18.22 -53.57
CA PHE A 237 24.81 19.32 -53.20
C PHE A 237 24.68 19.78 -51.74
N CYS A 238 23.70 19.27 -50.98
CA CYS A 238 23.53 19.61 -49.56
C CYS A 238 24.44 18.85 -48.63
N GLY A 239 25.09 17.80 -49.14
CA GLY A 239 25.88 16.86 -48.34
C GLY A 239 25.39 15.43 -48.57
N SER A 240 25.91 14.55 -47.73
CA SER A 240 25.53 13.15 -47.59
C SER A 240 25.62 12.79 -46.12
N ASP A 241 24.91 11.72 -45.74
CA ASP A 241 24.92 11.16 -44.39
C ASP A 241 24.48 12.20 -43.34
N TRP A 242 24.76 11.93 -42.07
CA TRP A 242 24.40 12.82 -40.98
C TRP A 242 25.10 14.18 -41.06
N SER A 243 24.31 15.24 -40.91
CA SER A 243 24.81 16.61 -40.76
C SER A 243 23.92 17.40 -39.80
N SER A 244 24.55 18.08 -38.85
CA SER A 244 23.88 19.12 -38.07
C SER A 244 23.46 20.29 -38.96
N PHE A 245 22.43 21.03 -38.58
CA PHE A 245 22.04 22.23 -39.32
C PHE A 245 23.17 23.26 -39.34
N GLN A 246 24.00 23.33 -38.29
CA GLN A 246 25.17 24.19 -38.23
C GLN A 246 26.18 23.89 -39.35
N SER A 247 26.38 22.61 -39.70
CA SER A 247 27.31 22.17 -40.73
C SER A 247 26.72 22.19 -42.15
N LEU A 248 25.40 22.26 -42.29
CA LEU A 248 24.75 22.36 -43.60
C LEU A 248 25.07 23.69 -44.32
N PRO A 249 25.24 23.66 -45.66
CA PRO A 249 25.23 24.87 -46.46
C PRO A 249 23.97 25.69 -46.21
N THR A 250 24.08 27.03 -46.13
CA THR A 250 22.94 27.92 -45.83
C THR A 250 21.74 27.71 -46.75
N LEU A 251 21.97 27.34 -48.01
CA LEU A 251 20.91 27.06 -48.99
C LEU A 251 20.08 25.80 -48.66
N CYS A 252 20.64 24.88 -47.87
CA CYS A 252 20.06 23.59 -47.53
C CYS A 252 19.55 23.52 -46.09
N ARG A 253 19.82 24.56 -45.32
CA ARG A 253 19.55 24.61 -43.88
C ARG A 253 18.09 25.03 -43.66
N PRO A 254 17.29 24.23 -42.95
CA PRO A 254 15.98 24.68 -42.50
C PRO A 254 16.08 25.95 -41.66
N SER A 255 15.03 26.77 -41.70
CA SER A 255 15.00 28.08 -41.05
C SER A 255 14.59 28.05 -39.58
N GLY A 256 14.03 26.94 -39.11
CA GLY A 256 13.57 26.73 -37.73
C GLY A 256 14.13 25.45 -37.12
N ASP A 257 13.86 25.23 -35.84
CA ASP A 257 14.17 23.98 -35.13
C ASP A 257 13.11 22.92 -35.44
N TRP A 258 13.50 21.64 -35.44
CA TRP A 258 12.56 20.54 -35.64
C TRP A 258 11.50 20.55 -34.55
N VAL A 259 10.22 20.39 -34.93
CA VAL A 259 9.12 20.14 -33.99
C VAL A 259 9.15 18.66 -33.59
N ILE A 260 10.19 18.33 -32.82
CA ILE A 260 10.50 17.03 -32.25
C ILE A 260 10.67 17.20 -30.74
N ARG A 261 10.12 16.28 -29.94
CA ARG A 261 10.42 16.18 -28.52
C ARG A 261 10.56 14.75 -28.05
N ALA A 262 11.29 14.57 -26.96
CA ALA A 262 11.52 13.30 -26.31
C ALA A 262 11.32 13.44 -24.79
N SER A 263 10.59 12.53 -24.16
CA SER A 263 10.60 12.35 -22.72
C SER A 263 11.43 11.13 -22.34
N VAL A 264 12.35 11.31 -21.40
CA VAL A 264 13.22 10.27 -20.89
C VAL A 264 13.23 10.24 -19.36
N THR A 265 13.40 9.05 -18.80
CA THR A 265 13.53 8.82 -17.36
C THR A 265 14.97 8.40 -17.04
N PRO A 266 15.77 9.24 -16.39
CA PRO A 266 17.08 8.85 -15.87
C PRO A 266 16.98 7.63 -14.94
N GLN A 267 17.90 6.68 -15.09
CA GLN A 267 17.99 5.44 -14.29
C GLN A 267 19.16 5.47 -13.29
N GLY A 268 19.92 6.58 -13.27
CA GLY A 268 21.15 6.75 -12.50
C GLY A 268 21.03 7.63 -11.25
N CYS A 269 19.91 8.32 -11.03
CA CYS A 269 19.78 9.19 -9.86
C CYS A 269 19.47 8.38 -8.60
N THR A 270 20.01 8.83 -7.47
CA THR A 270 19.51 8.38 -6.17
C THR A 270 18.13 9.03 -6.01
N PRO A 271 17.03 8.28 -5.83
CA PRO A 271 15.73 8.88 -5.64
C PRO A 271 15.81 9.89 -4.51
N PRO A 272 15.20 11.09 -4.65
CA PRO A 272 15.20 12.04 -3.56
C PRO A 272 14.59 11.38 -2.34
N THR A 273 15.26 11.54 -1.20
CA THR A 273 14.77 11.04 0.07
C THR A 273 14.19 12.16 0.91
N GLY A 274 13.29 11.81 1.82
CA GLY A 274 12.66 12.71 2.76
C GLY A 274 12.22 11.99 4.03
N ALA A 275 11.52 12.73 4.87
CA ALA A 275 10.96 12.24 6.13
C ALA A 275 9.74 11.34 5.90
N CYS A 276 9.67 10.24 6.65
CA CYS A 276 8.54 9.32 6.67
C CYS A 276 7.90 9.29 8.05
N CYS A 277 6.66 9.78 8.18
CA CYS A 277 5.89 9.71 9.42
C CYS A 277 5.14 8.39 9.52
N ARG A 278 5.30 7.68 10.64
CA ARG A 278 4.53 6.46 10.93
C ARG A 278 3.31 6.77 11.79
N SER A 279 2.34 5.86 11.77
CA SER A 279 1.10 5.96 12.55
C SER A 279 1.31 5.96 14.07
N ASN A 280 2.48 5.56 14.56
CA ASN A 280 2.87 5.60 15.97
C ASN A 280 3.59 6.90 16.37
N GLY A 281 3.65 7.91 15.48
CA GLY A 281 4.36 9.17 15.70
C GLY A 281 5.88 9.10 15.46
N THR A 282 6.43 7.94 15.11
CA THR A 282 7.87 7.84 14.78
C THR A 282 8.13 8.45 13.41
N CYS A 283 9.12 9.34 13.32
CA CYS A 283 9.65 9.86 12.06
C CYS A 283 10.97 9.18 11.69
N THR A 284 11.21 8.91 10.40
CA THR A 284 12.50 8.43 9.91
C THR A 284 12.94 9.20 8.66
N ASP A 285 14.16 9.73 8.68
CA ASP A 285 14.80 10.41 7.53
C ASP A 285 15.34 9.41 6.51
N GLU A 286 15.73 9.93 5.34
CA GLU A 286 16.38 9.18 4.26
C GLU A 286 15.51 8.06 3.65
N PHE A 287 14.19 8.23 3.68
CA PHE A 287 13.24 7.33 3.02
C PHE A 287 12.89 7.84 1.63
N THR A 288 12.76 6.92 0.67
CA THR A 288 12.07 7.24 -0.60
C THR A 288 10.54 7.22 -0.37
N ALA A 289 9.78 7.81 -1.29
CA ALA A 289 8.32 7.77 -1.23
C ALA A 289 7.79 6.32 -1.20
N ASP A 290 8.34 5.45 -2.05
CA ASP A 290 7.98 4.03 -2.13
C ASP A 290 8.35 3.27 -0.85
N ASP A 291 9.57 3.47 -0.32
CA ASP A 291 10.00 2.83 0.92
C ASP A 291 9.10 3.24 2.09
N CYS A 292 8.63 4.49 2.11
CA CYS A 292 7.72 4.99 3.14
C CYS A 292 6.33 4.35 3.04
N ASP A 293 5.80 4.17 1.83
CA ASP A 293 4.51 3.51 1.60
C ASP A 293 4.57 2.01 1.96
N VAL A 294 5.67 1.33 1.61
CA VAL A 294 5.88 -0.10 1.94
C VAL A 294 5.79 -0.38 3.44
N ILE A 295 6.23 0.56 4.28
CA ILE A 295 6.14 0.44 5.74
C ILE A 295 4.85 1.03 6.33
N GLY A 296 3.89 1.44 5.50
CA GLY A 296 2.62 2.05 5.91
C GLY A 296 2.77 3.44 6.54
N GLY A 297 3.83 4.17 6.18
CA GLY A 297 4.08 5.54 6.59
C GLY A 297 3.47 6.56 5.63
N THR A 298 3.49 7.83 6.04
CA THR A 298 3.10 8.98 5.22
C THR A 298 4.35 9.78 4.88
N TYR A 299 4.70 9.81 3.60
CA TYR A 299 5.86 10.54 3.09
C TYR A 299 5.60 12.06 3.10
N GLN A 300 6.58 12.83 3.56
CA GLN A 300 6.42 14.26 3.81
C GLN A 300 6.92 15.15 2.66
N GLY A 301 7.51 14.53 1.64
CA GLY A 301 8.06 15.21 0.47
C GLY A 301 9.58 15.18 0.44
N ASP A 302 10.11 15.49 -0.74
CA ASP A 302 11.53 15.40 -1.03
C ASP A 302 12.35 16.43 -0.24
N LEU A 303 13.49 15.99 0.31
CA LEU A 303 14.41 16.79 1.10
C LEU A 303 13.82 17.38 2.39
N VAL A 304 12.61 16.98 2.77
CA VAL A 304 12.00 17.33 4.06
C VAL A 304 12.63 16.46 5.14
N GLN A 305 13.10 17.07 6.23
CA GLN A 305 13.70 16.36 7.36
C GLN A 305 12.71 16.17 8.51
N CYS A 306 12.88 15.10 9.28
CA CYS A 306 12.07 14.82 10.46
C CYS A 306 12.13 15.93 11.51
N ALA A 307 13.21 16.72 11.54
CA ALA A 307 13.32 17.88 12.42
C ALA A 307 12.32 19.01 12.10
N ASP A 308 11.83 19.06 10.86
CA ASP A 308 10.92 20.09 10.35
C ASP A 308 9.47 19.60 10.21
N VAL A 309 9.18 18.36 10.61
CA VAL A 309 7.88 17.71 10.49
C VAL A 309 7.33 17.33 11.86
N ASP A 310 6.04 17.56 12.06
CA ASP A 310 5.29 17.04 13.19
C ASP A 310 4.62 15.70 12.81
N CYS A 311 5.10 14.59 13.39
CA CYS A 311 4.47 13.28 13.26
C CYS A 311 3.64 13.00 14.52
N PRO A 312 2.33 13.28 14.54
CA PRO A 312 1.54 13.14 15.75
C PRO A 312 1.49 11.68 16.21
N ALA A 313 1.91 11.44 17.45
CA ALA A 313 1.76 10.15 18.10
C ALA A 313 0.29 9.92 18.49
N PRO A 314 -0.19 8.66 18.50
CA PRO A 314 -1.52 8.35 19.00
C PRO A 314 -1.59 8.68 20.50
N THR A 315 -2.57 9.51 20.86
CA THR A 315 -2.88 9.85 22.25
C THR A 315 -3.79 8.79 22.87
N GLY A 316 -3.59 8.52 24.16
CA GLY A 316 -4.45 7.65 24.97
C GLY A 316 -4.54 8.16 26.40
N ALA A 317 -5.40 7.52 27.20
CA ALA A 317 -5.61 7.91 28.58
C ALA A 317 -4.40 7.59 29.46
N CYS A 318 -3.91 8.58 30.19
CA CYS A 318 -2.87 8.42 31.19
C CYS A 318 -3.46 8.60 32.60
N CYS A 319 -3.51 7.52 33.38
CA CYS A 319 -3.96 7.54 34.77
C CYS A 319 -2.78 7.83 35.70
N VAL A 320 -2.76 8.99 36.36
CA VAL A 320 -1.66 9.41 37.24
C VAL A 320 -2.06 9.24 38.71
N GLU A 321 -1.54 8.21 39.37
CA GLU A 321 -1.96 7.83 40.74
C GLU A 321 -1.68 8.92 41.78
N VAL A 322 -0.57 9.64 41.61
CA VAL A 322 -0.15 10.69 42.57
C VAL A 322 -1.12 11.88 42.58
N THR A 323 -1.73 12.21 41.44
CA THR A 323 -2.65 13.35 41.35
C THR A 323 -4.11 12.93 41.32
N GLY A 324 -4.41 11.67 40.97
CA GLY A 324 -5.76 11.18 40.73
C GLY A 324 -6.33 11.65 39.39
N ASP A 325 -5.54 12.31 38.54
CA ASP A 325 -6.01 12.84 37.27
C ASP A 325 -5.88 11.81 36.14
N CYS A 326 -6.79 11.92 35.17
CA CYS A 326 -6.65 11.34 33.84
C CYS A 326 -6.37 12.44 32.83
N ILE A 327 -5.30 12.29 32.05
CA ILE A 327 -4.99 13.19 30.92
C ILE A 327 -4.77 12.39 29.63
N ASP A 328 -5.31 12.87 28.50
CA ASP A 328 -5.06 12.26 27.18
C ASP A 328 -3.74 12.80 26.61
N VAL A 329 -2.71 11.96 26.60
CA VAL A 329 -1.34 12.28 26.15
C VAL A 329 -0.73 11.09 25.42
N ASP A 330 0.46 11.22 24.84
CA ASP A 330 1.20 10.06 24.30
C ASP A 330 1.82 9.20 25.43
N ALA A 331 2.24 7.98 25.07
CA ALA A 331 2.79 7.01 26.01
C ALA A 331 4.08 7.48 26.70
N GLU A 332 4.90 8.28 26.01
CA GLU A 332 6.19 8.74 26.53
C GLU A 332 5.98 9.83 27.59
N LEU A 333 5.09 10.79 27.32
CA LEU A 333 4.70 11.81 28.28
C LEU A 333 3.99 11.22 29.49
N CYS A 334 3.15 10.18 29.29
CA CYS A 334 2.52 9.46 30.39
C CYS A 334 3.54 8.78 31.31
N ALA A 335 4.54 8.10 30.73
CA ALA A 335 5.61 7.45 31.48
C ALA A 335 6.49 8.47 32.23
N LEU A 336 6.79 9.63 31.61
CA LEU A 336 7.51 10.73 32.25
C LEU A 336 6.73 11.31 33.45
N GLY A 337 5.40 11.36 33.36
CA GLY A 337 4.51 11.75 34.45
C GLY A 337 4.32 10.68 35.53
N GLY A 338 4.86 9.48 35.35
CA GLY A 338 4.70 8.35 36.27
C GLY A 338 3.29 7.74 36.27
N GLY A 339 2.52 7.94 35.20
CA GLY A 339 1.17 7.40 35.05
C GLY A 339 1.14 6.04 34.33
N ILE A 340 -0.04 5.42 34.34
CA ILE A 340 -0.33 4.19 33.60
C ILE A 340 -1.04 4.55 32.29
N PHE A 341 -0.41 4.21 31.16
CA PHE A 341 -0.92 4.54 29.83
C PHE A 341 -1.86 3.47 29.28
N ASN A 342 -3.02 3.90 28.77
CA ASN A 342 -3.99 3.07 28.07
C ASN A 342 -4.13 3.53 26.62
N ALA A 343 -3.54 2.77 25.70
CA ALA A 343 -3.46 3.13 24.28
C ALA A 343 -4.80 3.08 23.52
N THR A 344 -5.80 2.38 24.06
CA THR A 344 -7.09 2.11 23.39
C THR A 344 -8.25 2.91 23.97
N GLU A 345 -8.04 3.62 25.07
CA GLU A 345 -9.05 4.35 25.80
C GLU A 345 -8.69 5.83 25.89
N SER A 346 -9.69 6.68 26.10
CA SER A 346 -9.51 8.09 26.39
C SER A 346 -9.98 8.38 27.82
N CYS A 347 -9.58 9.51 28.39
CA CYS A 347 -10.05 9.95 29.70
C CYS A 347 -11.56 10.20 29.77
N SER A 348 -12.25 10.21 28.62
CA SER A 348 -13.71 10.27 28.56
C SER A 348 -14.40 8.90 28.69
N SER A 349 -13.67 7.80 28.48
CA SER A 349 -14.20 6.44 28.44
C SER A 349 -13.69 5.55 29.56
N ILE A 350 -12.45 5.75 30.03
CA ILE A 350 -11.87 5.00 31.15
C ILE A 350 -12.09 5.71 32.48
N ILE A 351 -12.33 4.91 33.52
CA ILE A 351 -12.34 5.37 34.91
C ILE A 351 -10.98 5.02 35.50
N CYS A 352 -10.16 6.03 35.76
CA CYS A 352 -8.91 5.85 36.49
C CYS A 352 -9.20 5.71 37.98
N PHE A 353 -8.60 4.70 38.62
CA PHE A 353 -8.71 4.44 40.05
C PHE A 353 -10.18 4.27 40.53
N PRO A 354 -10.91 3.24 40.05
CA PRO A 354 -12.30 3.04 40.43
C PRO A 354 -12.43 2.73 41.93
N GLU A 355 -13.39 3.35 42.60
CA GLU A 355 -13.75 3.08 44.01
C GLU A 355 -15.25 2.80 44.12
N GLY A 356 -15.62 1.78 44.89
CA GLY A 356 -17.02 1.37 44.96
C GLY A 356 -17.33 0.39 46.09
N ALA A 357 -18.54 -0.16 46.05
CA ALA A 357 -18.98 -1.17 47.00
C ALA A 357 -18.42 -2.55 46.65
N CYS A 358 -18.08 -3.33 47.68
CA CYS A 358 -17.63 -4.70 47.55
C CYS A 358 -18.52 -5.61 48.40
N CYS A 359 -19.19 -6.56 47.75
CA CYS A 359 -20.00 -7.57 48.42
C CYS A 359 -19.14 -8.76 48.80
N LEU A 360 -19.04 -9.07 50.09
CA LEU A 360 -18.26 -10.20 50.60
C LEU A 360 -19.10 -11.49 50.63
N PRO A 361 -18.46 -12.68 50.65
CA PRO A 361 -19.16 -13.97 50.67
C PRO A 361 -20.09 -14.17 51.88
N ASP A 362 -19.79 -13.53 53.02
CA ASP A 362 -20.61 -13.59 54.24
C ASP A 362 -21.87 -12.68 54.17
N GLY A 363 -22.10 -12.01 53.04
CA GLY A 363 -23.20 -11.08 52.82
C GLY A 363 -22.95 -9.69 53.39
N SER A 364 -21.78 -9.43 53.98
CA SER A 364 -21.37 -8.09 54.38
C SER A 364 -20.91 -7.26 53.16
N CYS A 365 -20.88 -5.94 53.32
CA CYS A 365 -20.50 -5.02 52.25
C CYS A 365 -19.47 -4.00 52.75
N LEU A 366 -18.43 -3.78 51.97
CA LEU A 366 -17.41 -2.74 52.20
C LEU A 366 -17.59 -1.58 51.22
N ASP A 367 -17.64 -0.35 51.75
CA ASP A 367 -17.77 0.88 50.97
C ASP A 367 -16.41 1.47 50.58
N ALA A 368 -16.38 2.16 49.43
CA ALA A 368 -15.24 2.94 48.94
C ALA A 368 -13.91 2.15 48.94
N VAL A 369 -13.96 0.94 48.39
CA VAL A 369 -12.78 0.10 48.19
C VAL A 369 -12.44 0.01 46.71
N ASP A 370 -11.17 -0.15 46.39
CA ASP A 370 -10.73 -0.45 45.03
C ASP A 370 -10.98 -1.94 44.67
N PRO A 371 -11.04 -2.29 43.36
CA PRO A 371 -11.29 -3.67 42.92
C PRO A 371 -10.26 -4.69 43.42
N ASP A 372 -9.00 -4.31 43.57
CA ASP A 372 -7.95 -5.23 44.00
C ASP A 372 -8.13 -5.57 45.48
N VAL A 373 -8.40 -4.58 46.33
CA VAL A 373 -8.75 -4.78 47.74
C VAL A 373 -10.04 -5.61 47.88
N CYS A 374 -11.05 -5.36 47.04
CA CYS A 374 -12.27 -6.15 47.03
C CYS A 374 -12.00 -7.63 46.71
N SER A 375 -11.19 -7.89 45.68
CA SER A 375 -10.82 -9.25 45.29
C SER A 375 -9.96 -9.97 46.34
N ALA A 376 -9.08 -9.23 47.03
CA ALA A 376 -8.26 -9.75 48.11
C ALA A 376 -9.09 -10.16 49.34
N ALA A 377 -10.28 -9.57 49.51
CA ALA A 377 -11.27 -9.96 50.51
C ALA A 377 -12.22 -11.08 50.02
N GLU A 378 -11.92 -11.71 48.88
CA GLU A 378 -12.77 -12.71 48.21
C GLU A 378 -14.17 -12.17 47.83
N GLY A 379 -14.29 -10.84 47.72
CA GLY A 379 -15.54 -10.17 47.42
C GLY A 379 -15.76 -9.88 45.93
N VAL A 380 -16.99 -9.47 45.61
CA VAL A 380 -17.42 -9.06 44.26
C VAL A 380 -17.61 -7.55 44.22
N PHE A 381 -16.79 -6.88 43.41
CA PHE A 381 -16.85 -5.44 43.22
C PHE A 381 -18.08 -5.05 42.40
N GLN A 382 -18.84 -4.07 42.90
CA GLN A 382 -20.14 -3.69 42.33
C GLN A 382 -20.04 -2.59 41.27
N GLY A 383 -18.85 -2.05 41.04
CA GLY A 383 -18.58 -1.00 40.06
C GLY A 383 -18.25 0.34 40.71
N ASP A 384 -17.62 1.22 39.94
CA ASP A 384 -17.21 2.55 40.39
C ASP A 384 -18.42 3.42 40.80
N GLY A 385 -18.26 4.20 41.88
CA GLY A 385 -19.28 5.09 42.41
C GLY A 385 -20.47 4.40 43.11
N THR A 386 -20.46 3.07 43.21
CA THR A 386 -21.47 2.32 43.98
C THR A 386 -21.21 2.42 45.48
N ASN A 387 -22.26 2.26 46.29
CA ASN A 387 -22.17 2.20 47.74
C ASN A 387 -23.03 1.06 48.29
N CYS A 388 -22.71 0.60 49.49
CA CYS A 388 -23.33 -0.54 50.16
C CYS A 388 -24.80 -0.34 50.52
N LEU A 389 -25.29 0.91 50.55
CA LEU A 389 -26.72 1.18 50.75
C LEU A 389 -27.55 0.90 49.50
N ALA A 390 -26.93 1.03 48.32
CA ALA A 390 -27.56 0.82 47.02
C ALA A 390 -27.18 -0.52 46.37
N ALA A 391 -26.03 -1.09 46.74
CA ALA A 391 -25.59 -2.39 46.27
C ALA A 391 -26.44 -3.51 46.90
N ASP A 392 -26.96 -4.40 46.06
CA ASP A 392 -27.72 -5.58 46.51
C ASP A 392 -26.73 -6.73 46.74
N CYS A 393 -26.20 -6.83 47.97
CA CYS A 393 -25.30 -7.91 48.35
C CYS A 393 -26.12 -9.14 48.78
N PRO A 394 -26.11 -10.24 48.00
CA PRO A 394 -26.87 -11.43 48.32
C PRO A 394 -26.42 -11.98 49.67
N GLN A 395 -27.39 -12.26 50.55
CA GLN A 395 -27.10 -12.89 51.84
C GLN A 395 -26.85 -14.38 51.63
N PRO A 396 -25.86 -14.99 52.31
CA PRO A 396 -25.58 -16.41 52.18
C PRO A 396 -26.77 -17.25 52.66
N LEU A 397 -27.03 -18.32 51.91
CA LEU A 397 -28.00 -19.34 52.32
C LEU A 397 -27.33 -20.39 53.20
N GLY A 398 -28.16 -21.12 53.92
CA GLY A 398 -27.74 -22.16 54.83
C GLY A 398 -28.93 -23.01 55.23
N ALA A 399 -28.66 -24.22 55.70
CA ALA A 399 -29.65 -25.15 56.19
C ALA A 399 -30.30 -24.61 57.46
N CYS A 400 -31.61 -24.43 57.40
CA CYS A 400 -32.44 -24.06 58.54
C CYS A 400 -33.35 -25.21 58.95
N CYS A 401 -33.16 -25.70 60.18
CA CYS A 401 -33.92 -26.81 60.74
C CYS A 401 -35.13 -26.31 61.54
N LEU A 402 -36.31 -26.48 60.96
CA LEU A 402 -37.58 -26.19 61.61
C LEU A 402 -37.87 -27.26 62.69
N GLY A 403 -38.58 -26.90 63.76
CA GLY A 403 -38.92 -27.82 64.86
C GLY A 403 -39.79 -29.04 64.46
N SER A 404 -40.19 -29.14 63.19
CA SER A 404 -40.86 -30.31 62.60
C SER A 404 -39.90 -31.34 61.98
N GLY A 405 -38.58 -31.12 62.06
CA GLY A 405 -37.56 -31.92 61.36
C GLY A 405 -37.39 -31.56 59.87
N THR A 406 -38.07 -30.51 59.40
CA THR A 406 -37.99 -30.05 58.01
C THR A 406 -36.81 -29.11 57.83
N CYS A 407 -35.95 -29.40 56.84
CA CYS A 407 -34.87 -28.51 56.43
C CYS A 407 -35.29 -27.61 55.28
N VAL A 408 -34.95 -26.31 55.36
CA VAL A 408 -35.04 -25.37 54.22
C VAL A 408 -33.77 -24.52 54.10
N ASP A 409 -33.28 -24.31 52.88
CA ASP A 409 -32.17 -23.40 52.61
C ASP A 409 -32.70 -21.95 52.53
N ILE A 410 -32.48 -21.17 53.59
CA ILE A 410 -32.91 -19.77 53.69
C ILE A 410 -31.78 -18.93 54.27
N ILE A 411 -31.97 -17.63 54.51
CA ILE A 411 -30.96 -16.78 55.16
C ILE A 411 -31.07 -16.89 56.70
N GLU A 412 -29.96 -16.66 57.42
CA GLU A 412 -29.91 -16.77 58.88
C GLU A 412 -31.01 -15.97 59.59
N SER A 413 -31.19 -14.70 59.20
CA SER A 413 -32.19 -13.82 59.82
C SER A 413 -33.62 -14.36 59.68
N THR A 414 -33.93 -15.00 58.55
CA THR A 414 -35.23 -15.64 58.32
C THR A 414 -35.33 -16.92 59.16
N CYS A 415 -34.27 -17.73 59.22
CA CYS A 415 -34.23 -18.95 60.04
C CYS A 415 -34.49 -18.67 61.52
N VAL A 416 -33.76 -17.71 62.10
CA VAL A 416 -33.90 -17.31 63.50
C VAL A 416 -35.28 -16.68 63.74
N SER A 417 -35.85 -15.94 62.78
CA SER A 417 -37.20 -15.37 62.92
C SER A 417 -38.31 -16.42 63.03
N PHE A 418 -38.10 -17.60 62.44
CA PHE A 418 -39.00 -18.76 62.59
C PHE A 418 -38.75 -19.56 63.87
N GLY A 419 -37.80 -19.17 64.71
CA GLY A 419 -37.42 -19.90 65.92
C GLY A 419 -36.76 -21.25 65.63
N ALA A 420 -36.17 -21.38 64.45
CA ALA A 420 -35.53 -22.59 63.94
C ALA A 420 -34.01 -22.56 64.13
N THR A 421 -33.36 -23.72 64.03
CA THR A 421 -31.91 -23.84 64.22
C THR A 421 -31.17 -23.63 62.92
N TRP A 422 -30.28 -22.63 62.90
CA TRP A 422 -29.39 -22.35 61.77
C TRP A 422 -28.12 -23.18 61.86
N LEU A 423 -27.74 -23.89 60.79
CA LEU A 423 -26.58 -24.77 60.78
C LEU A 423 -25.29 -24.12 60.24
N GLY A 424 -25.35 -22.85 59.83
CA GLY A 424 -24.20 -22.07 59.35
C GLY A 424 -24.31 -21.68 57.87
N MET A 425 -23.50 -20.69 57.47
CA MET A 425 -23.37 -20.29 56.06
C MET A 425 -22.94 -21.47 55.19
N ASP A 426 -23.49 -21.56 53.98
CA ASP A 426 -23.21 -22.59 52.97
C ASP A 426 -23.49 -24.05 53.40
N SER A 427 -24.11 -24.25 54.57
CA SER A 427 -24.71 -25.54 54.90
C SER A 427 -25.90 -25.81 53.99
N VAL A 428 -26.09 -27.06 53.58
CA VAL A 428 -27.15 -27.44 52.64
C VAL A 428 -28.11 -28.42 53.26
N CYS A 429 -29.37 -28.34 52.87
CA CYS A 429 -30.38 -29.31 53.26
C CYS A 429 -30.14 -30.69 52.64
N GLU A 430 -29.39 -31.54 53.34
CA GLU A 430 -29.24 -32.96 53.03
C GLU A 430 -30.21 -33.83 53.84
N PRO A 431 -30.51 -35.07 53.39
CA PRO A 431 -31.32 -36.01 54.16
C PRO A 431 -30.76 -36.17 55.58
N GLN A 432 -31.63 -36.13 56.59
CA GLN A 432 -31.30 -36.28 58.02
C GLN A 432 -30.43 -35.18 58.65
N VAL A 433 -30.11 -34.09 57.92
CA VAL A 433 -29.33 -32.96 58.47
C VAL A 433 -30.04 -32.28 59.67
N CYS A 434 -31.38 -32.37 59.71
CA CYS A 434 -32.22 -31.88 60.80
C CYS A 434 -32.75 -32.98 61.71
N ASP A 435 -32.41 -34.24 61.42
CA ASP A 435 -32.71 -35.41 62.26
C ASP A 435 -31.52 -35.76 63.16
N GLN A 436 -30.74 -34.75 63.56
CA GLN A 436 -29.80 -34.90 64.67
C GLN A 436 -30.62 -35.07 65.94
N ASP A 437 -31.17 -36.27 66.13
CA ASP A 437 -31.59 -36.72 67.44
C ASP A 437 -30.29 -36.81 68.25
N PRO A 438 -30.09 -35.98 69.29
CA PRO A 438 -28.91 -36.06 70.16
C PRO A 438 -28.77 -37.42 70.87
N CYS A 439 -29.67 -38.36 70.57
CA CYS A 439 -29.82 -39.69 71.14
C CYS A 439 -29.66 -40.82 70.11
N GLU A 440 -29.07 -40.60 68.93
CA GLU A 440 -28.86 -41.68 67.93
C GLU A 440 -28.08 -42.89 68.51
N GLY A 441 -27.24 -42.65 69.51
CA GLY A 441 -26.53 -43.70 70.25
C GLY A 441 -27.28 -44.34 71.42
N ASP A 442 -28.50 -43.89 71.76
CA ASP A 442 -29.32 -44.45 72.85
C ASP A 442 -30.17 -45.58 72.32
N LEU A 443 -29.57 -46.77 72.31
CA LEU A 443 -30.15 -47.98 71.74
C LEU A 443 -31.18 -48.61 72.66
N ASN A 444 -31.14 -48.25 73.95
CA ASN A 444 -32.04 -48.81 74.96
C ASN A 444 -33.25 -47.89 75.27
N GLY A 445 -33.20 -46.63 74.82
CA GLY A 445 -34.27 -45.64 74.88
C GLY A 445 -34.45 -45.00 76.27
N ASP A 446 -33.40 -44.92 77.09
CA ASP A 446 -33.46 -44.35 78.44
C ASP A 446 -33.12 -42.84 78.51
N GLY A 447 -32.82 -42.24 77.36
CA GLY A 447 -32.51 -40.83 77.20
C GLY A 447 -31.04 -40.48 77.47
N ALA A 448 -30.13 -41.46 77.52
CA ALA A 448 -28.70 -41.23 77.62
C ALA A 448 -27.87 -42.29 76.89
N VAL A 449 -26.88 -41.86 76.11
CA VAL A 449 -25.88 -42.73 75.50
C VAL A 449 -24.80 -43.07 76.52
N THR A 450 -24.82 -44.29 77.03
CA THR A 450 -23.89 -44.73 78.09
C THR A 450 -23.19 -46.04 77.73
N VAL A 451 -22.51 -46.62 78.73
CA VAL A 451 -21.89 -47.93 78.56
C VAL A 451 -22.92 -49.01 78.26
N ASP A 452 -24.18 -48.83 78.68
CA ASP A 452 -25.23 -49.81 78.44
C ASP A 452 -25.56 -49.91 76.94
N ASP A 453 -25.58 -48.80 76.20
CA ASP A 453 -25.77 -48.79 74.74
C ASP A 453 -24.57 -49.37 73.99
N LEU A 454 -23.36 -49.04 74.44
CA LEU A 454 -22.14 -49.61 73.85
C LEU A 454 -22.08 -51.13 74.03
N LEU A 455 -22.55 -51.62 75.19
CA LEU A 455 -22.64 -53.05 75.45
C LEU A 455 -23.70 -53.74 74.57
N MET A 456 -24.74 -53.02 74.12
CA MET A 456 -25.68 -53.55 73.12
C MET A 456 -24.99 -53.80 71.77
N VAL A 457 -24.17 -52.85 71.28
CA VAL A 457 -23.41 -53.00 70.01
C VAL A 457 -22.43 -54.15 70.09
N ILE A 458 -21.64 -54.25 71.17
CA ILE A 458 -20.69 -55.36 71.35
C ILE A 458 -21.44 -56.69 71.53
N GLY A 459 -22.57 -56.68 72.24
CA GLY A 459 -23.40 -57.86 72.49
C GLY A 459 -24.04 -58.44 71.22
N GLN A 460 -24.29 -57.61 70.21
CA GLN A 460 -24.89 -58.00 68.93
C GLN A 460 -23.91 -57.87 67.75
N TRP A 461 -22.60 -57.83 68.00
CA TRP A 461 -21.60 -57.60 66.95
C TRP A 461 -21.69 -58.62 65.79
N GLY A 462 -21.77 -58.12 64.57
CA GLY A 462 -21.93 -58.92 63.36
C GLY A 462 -23.35 -59.46 63.15
N CYS A 463 -24.32 -58.99 63.92
CA CYS A 463 -25.74 -59.24 63.64
C CYS A 463 -26.12 -58.62 62.29
N SER A 464 -26.91 -59.35 61.49
CA SER A 464 -27.38 -58.91 60.18
C SER A 464 -28.90 -59.10 60.09
N GLY A 465 -29.63 -58.07 59.68
CA GLY A 465 -31.09 -58.05 59.65
C GLY A 465 -31.66 -57.02 60.63
N ILE A 466 -32.71 -57.38 61.38
CA ILE A 466 -33.29 -56.47 62.39
C ILE A 466 -32.57 -56.72 63.71
N CYS A 467 -31.68 -55.80 64.08
CA CYS A 467 -30.88 -55.85 65.31
C CYS A 467 -31.14 -54.57 66.10
N ASP A 468 -31.38 -54.67 67.41
CA ASP A 468 -31.66 -53.49 68.24
C ASP A 468 -30.42 -52.59 68.39
N ALA A 469 -29.23 -53.11 68.09
CA ALA A 469 -27.96 -52.38 68.16
C ALA A 469 -27.41 -51.88 66.81
N ASP A 470 -28.23 -51.92 65.75
CA ASP A 470 -27.93 -51.34 64.43
C ASP A 470 -28.28 -49.84 64.48
N ALA A 471 -27.32 -49.06 64.98
CA ALA A 471 -27.50 -47.66 65.33
C ALA A 471 -27.66 -46.78 64.08
N ASN A 472 -26.89 -47.06 63.02
CA ASN A 472 -26.97 -46.32 61.77
C ASN A 472 -28.04 -46.88 60.80
N GLN A 473 -28.71 -47.98 61.19
CA GLN A 473 -29.77 -48.67 60.44
C GLN A 473 -29.33 -49.18 59.05
N ASP A 474 -28.04 -49.53 58.91
CA ASP A 474 -27.49 -50.06 57.65
C ASP A 474 -27.80 -51.56 57.46
N GLY A 475 -28.39 -52.20 58.46
CA GLY A 475 -28.78 -53.61 58.48
C GLY A 475 -27.70 -54.54 59.05
N THR A 476 -26.56 -54.01 59.53
CA THR A 476 -25.44 -54.78 60.05
C THR A 476 -24.75 -54.12 61.25
N VAL A 477 -24.80 -54.76 62.42
CA VAL A 477 -24.09 -54.26 63.61
C VAL A 477 -22.57 -54.42 63.47
N ASN A 478 -21.85 -53.33 63.29
CA ASN A 478 -20.43 -53.31 63.02
C ASN A 478 -19.70 -52.13 63.70
N VAL A 479 -18.51 -51.79 63.22
CA VAL A 479 -17.70 -50.70 63.79
C VAL A 479 -18.35 -49.34 63.59
N GLU A 480 -19.14 -49.16 62.54
CA GLU A 480 -19.86 -47.92 62.25
C GLU A 480 -20.91 -47.62 63.32
N ASP A 481 -21.67 -48.62 63.79
CA ASP A 481 -22.61 -48.46 64.91
C ASP A 481 -21.93 -48.14 66.24
N LEU A 482 -20.76 -48.74 66.48
CA LEU A 482 -19.96 -48.42 67.65
C LEU A 482 -19.48 -46.96 67.63
N LEU A 483 -19.18 -46.43 66.44
CA LEU A 483 -18.79 -45.02 66.29
C LEU A 483 -19.97 -44.08 66.52
N VAL A 484 -21.21 -44.47 66.16
CA VAL A 484 -22.43 -43.70 66.50
C VAL A 484 -22.59 -43.60 68.02
N VAL A 485 -22.50 -44.73 68.75
CA VAL A 485 -22.62 -44.75 70.22
C VAL A 485 -21.49 -43.99 70.93
N ILE A 486 -20.23 -44.16 70.49
CA ILE A 486 -19.11 -43.44 71.10
C ILE A 486 -19.17 -41.93 70.77
N GLY A 487 -19.65 -41.57 69.57
CA GLY A 487 -19.81 -40.19 69.13
C GLY A 487 -20.88 -39.43 69.92
N GLY A 488 -21.95 -40.11 70.34
CA GLY A 488 -23.07 -39.54 71.10
C GLY A 488 -22.95 -39.60 72.62
N TRP A 489 -21.81 -40.02 73.18
CA TRP A 489 -21.66 -40.36 74.61
C TRP A 489 -22.10 -39.24 75.58
N GLY A 490 -23.14 -39.46 76.38
CA GLY A 490 -23.71 -38.47 77.30
C GLY A 490 -25.24 -38.51 77.39
N GLY A 491 -25.84 -37.58 78.13
CA GLY A 491 -27.30 -37.45 78.21
C GLY A 491 -27.87 -36.72 76.99
N CYS A 492 -29.06 -37.11 76.53
CA CYS A 492 -29.67 -36.58 75.30
C CYS A 492 -30.53 -35.32 75.46
N GLY A 493 -30.39 -34.61 76.58
CA GLY A 493 -31.06 -33.32 76.83
C GLY A 493 -30.03 -32.20 76.88
N GLY A 494 -30.30 -31.10 76.17
CA GLY A 494 -29.41 -29.94 76.05
C GLY A 494 -28.94 -29.31 77.37
#